data_AF-A0A3A0ADP6-F1
#
_entry.id   AF-A0A3A0ADP6-F1
#
_cell.length_a   1.000
_cell.length_b   1.000
_cell.length_c   1.000
_cell.angle_alpha   90.00
_cell.angle_beta   90.00
_cell.angle_gamma   90.00
#
_symmetry.space_group_name_H-M   'P 1'
#
loop_
_entity.id
_entity.type
_entity.pdbx_description
1 polymer ?
#
loop_
_entity_poly.entity_id
_entity_poly.type
_entity_poly.pdbx_seq_one_letter_code
_entity_poly.pdbx_strand_id
1 'polypeptide(L)'
;MKRSEINQILRQADDFIRAHGFHLPPFAYWTPDEWRTKGADVAEIVDKRLGWDITDFGSGDYAQIGLFLFTIRNGDLASLQTGRGKLYAEKLLIVDVNQVTPLHFHWVKTEDIINRGGGKLMIELYNATPDEQLDDTPVTVRTDGVVRTVPAGGVIALAPGESITLP
;
A
#
# COMPACT_ATOMS: atom_id res chain seq x y z
N MET A 1 15.18 1.96 -11.02
CA MET A 1 15.99 1.42 -9.89
C MET A 1 16.94 0.30 -10.29
N LYS A 2 18.12 0.20 -9.67
CA LYS A 2 19.08 -0.92 -9.90
C LYS A 2 18.68 -2.14 -9.06
N ARG A 3 18.99 -3.37 -9.51
CA ARG A 3 18.72 -4.58 -8.71
C ARG A 3 19.46 -4.59 -7.36
N SER A 4 20.67 -4.03 -7.29
CA SER A 4 21.43 -3.91 -6.05
C SER A 4 20.73 -3.03 -5.01
N GLU A 5 20.11 -1.94 -5.47
CA GLU A 5 19.33 -1.00 -4.65
C GLU A 5 18.04 -1.67 -4.15
N ILE A 6 17.31 -2.35 -5.04
CA ILE A 6 16.13 -3.15 -4.68
C ILE A 6 16.48 -4.18 -3.60
N ASN A 7 17.59 -4.91 -3.75
CA ASN A 7 18.03 -5.91 -2.78
C ASN A 7 18.43 -5.29 -1.42
N GLN A 8 18.88 -4.04 -1.40
CA GLN A 8 19.15 -3.31 -0.17
C GLN A 8 17.84 -2.93 0.53
N ILE A 9 16.90 -2.35 -0.22
CA ILE A 9 15.57 -1.98 0.29
C ILE A 9 14.85 -3.20 0.87
N LEU A 10 14.86 -4.35 0.17
CA LEU A 10 14.23 -5.58 0.67
C LEU A 10 14.78 -6.03 2.03
N ARG A 11 16.10 -5.94 2.24
CA ARG A 11 16.74 -6.33 3.50
C ARG A 11 16.39 -5.37 4.63
N GLN A 12 16.48 -4.07 4.36
CA GLN A 12 16.11 -3.02 5.32
C GLN A 12 14.63 -3.10 5.70
N ALA A 13 13.76 -3.38 4.71
CA ALA A 13 12.35 -3.59 4.93
C ALA A 13 12.09 -4.83 5.82
N ASP A 14 12.68 -5.99 5.52
CA ASP A 14 12.49 -7.19 6.36
C ASP A 14 12.97 -6.97 7.81
N ASP A 15 14.11 -6.29 7.99
CA ASP A 15 14.62 -5.93 9.32
C ASP A 15 13.63 -5.02 10.06
N PHE A 16 13.09 -4.00 9.39
CA PHE A 16 12.10 -3.07 9.95
C PHE A 16 10.80 -3.78 10.33
N ILE A 17 10.31 -4.66 9.46
CA ILE A 17 9.09 -5.46 9.65
C ILE A 17 9.24 -6.33 10.91
N ARG A 18 10.37 -7.04 11.05
CA ARG A 18 10.67 -7.86 12.22
C ARG A 18 10.80 -7.04 13.50
N ALA A 19 11.44 -5.88 13.43
CA ALA A 19 11.60 -4.97 14.57
C ALA A 19 10.24 -4.46 15.11
N HIS A 20 9.22 -4.38 14.25
CA HIS A 20 7.84 -4.04 14.63
C HIS A 20 6.99 -5.27 15.02
N GLY A 21 7.59 -6.45 15.14
CA GLY A 21 6.90 -7.68 15.54
C GLY A 21 5.95 -8.25 14.48
N PHE A 22 6.07 -7.80 13.22
CA PHE A 22 5.29 -8.36 12.12
C PHE A 22 6.05 -9.52 11.46
N HIS A 23 5.32 -10.53 11.00
CA HIS A 23 5.89 -11.73 10.39
C HIS A 23 5.30 -11.95 9.00
N LEU A 24 6.16 -12.03 7.98
CA LEU A 24 5.75 -12.31 6.62
C LEU A 24 5.52 -13.80 6.37
N PRO A 25 4.65 -14.17 5.42
CA PRO A 25 4.44 -15.56 5.04
C PRO A 25 5.70 -16.19 4.43
N PRO A 26 5.88 -17.53 4.51
CA PRO A 26 7.12 -18.18 4.07
C PRO A 26 7.57 -17.86 2.64
N PHE A 27 6.63 -17.65 1.71
CA PHE A 27 6.96 -17.35 0.32
C PHE A 27 7.68 -16.00 0.12
N ALA A 28 7.61 -15.10 1.11
CA ALA A 28 8.37 -13.85 1.12
C ALA A 28 9.88 -14.11 1.04
N TYR A 29 10.34 -15.26 1.52
CA TYR A 29 11.74 -15.59 1.67
C TYR A 29 12.27 -16.57 0.62
N TRP A 30 11.44 -16.97 -0.35
CA TRP A 30 11.89 -17.86 -1.42
C TRP A 30 12.87 -17.16 -2.35
N THR A 31 14.02 -17.79 -2.52
CA THR A 31 15.03 -17.44 -3.52
C THR A 31 14.52 -17.70 -4.94
N PRO A 32 15.14 -17.09 -5.98
CA PRO A 32 14.80 -17.39 -7.36
C PRO A 32 14.91 -18.89 -7.72
N ASP A 33 15.86 -19.62 -7.12
CA ASP A 33 16.00 -21.06 -7.34
C ASP A 33 14.86 -21.85 -6.69
N GLU A 34 14.44 -21.48 -5.49
CA GLU A 34 13.25 -22.09 -4.86
C GLU A 34 11.99 -21.79 -5.67
N TRP A 35 11.84 -20.57 -6.18
CA TRP A 35 10.73 -20.19 -7.07
C TRP A 35 10.67 -21.07 -8.33
N ARG A 36 11.81 -21.42 -8.93
CA ARG A 36 11.87 -22.32 -10.10
C ARG A 36 11.38 -23.74 -9.82
N THR A 37 11.34 -24.16 -8.56
CA THR A 37 10.84 -25.49 -8.17
C THR A 37 9.35 -25.51 -7.85
N LYS A 38 8.68 -24.35 -7.80
CA LYS A 38 7.24 -24.27 -7.50
C LYS A 38 6.39 -24.59 -8.72
N GLY A 39 5.19 -25.13 -8.50
CA GLY A 39 4.27 -25.55 -9.55
C GLY A 39 2.92 -24.83 -9.48
N ALA A 40 1.87 -25.51 -9.89
CA ALA A 40 0.50 -24.96 -9.91
C ALA A 40 -0.08 -24.71 -8.50
N ASP A 41 0.51 -25.29 -7.46
CA ASP A 41 0.12 -25.12 -6.06
C ASP A 41 0.28 -23.69 -5.54
N VAL A 42 1.15 -22.90 -6.17
CA VAL A 42 1.38 -21.48 -5.82
C VAL A 42 0.75 -20.50 -6.80
N ALA A 43 -0.13 -20.97 -7.71
CA ALA A 43 -0.71 -20.16 -8.77
C ALA A 43 -1.36 -18.88 -8.25
N GLU A 44 -2.02 -18.93 -7.09
CA GLU A 44 -2.66 -17.74 -6.49
C GLU A 44 -1.64 -16.62 -6.19
N ILE A 45 -0.41 -16.94 -5.77
CA ILE A 45 0.62 -15.92 -5.52
C ILE A 45 0.93 -15.14 -6.81
N VAL A 46 1.03 -15.85 -7.93
CA VAL A 46 1.31 -15.26 -9.24
C VAL A 46 0.07 -14.51 -9.77
N ASP A 47 -1.07 -15.18 -9.81
CA ASP A 47 -2.31 -14.67 -10.40
C ASP A 47 -2.82 -13.43 -9.67
N LYS A 48 -2.64 -13.38 -8.34
CA LYS A 48 -3.09 -12.26 -7.49
C LYS A 48 -1.97 -11.27 -7.17
N ARG A 49 -0.77 -11.49 -7.72
CA ARG A 49 0.42 -10.65 -7.54
C ARG A 49 0.74 -10.39 -6.07
N LEU A 50 0.78 -11.47 -5.28
CA LEU A 50 1.17 -11.41 -3.88
C LEU A 50 2.69 -11.24 -3.76
N GLY A 51 3.14 -10.68 -2.63
CA GLY A 51 4.55 -10.50 -2.33
C GLY A 51 5.07 -9.08 -2.48
N TRP A 52 6.39 -8.98 -2.67
CA TRP A 52 7.15 -7.74 -2.66
C TRP A 52 6.84 -6.82 -3.85
N ASP A 53 6.66 -5.55 -3.57
CA ASP A 53 6.52 -4.47 -4.55
C ASP A 53 7.35 -3.26 -4.10
N ILE A 54 8.18 -2.75 -5.01
CA ILE A 54 9.07 -1.61 -4.77
C ILE A 54 8.99 -0.74 -6.01
N THR A 55 8.60 0.52 -5.81
CA THR A 55 8.40 1.47 -6.90
C THR A 55 9.00 2.83 -6.54
N ASP A 56 9.63 3.48 -7.52
CA ASP A 56 10.01 4.89 -7.49
C ASP A 56 8.98 5.75 -8.25
N PHE A 57 7.83 5.16 -8.62
CA PHE A 57 6.79 5.76 -9.47
C PHE A 57 7.32 6.31 -10.81
N GLY A 58 8.45 5.78 -11.30
CA GLY A 58 9.11 6.26 -12.52
C GLY A 58 9.90 7.56 -12.34
N SER A 59 10.05 8.06 -11.11
CA SER A 59 10.79 9.29 -10.79
C SER A 59 12.31 9.14 -10.93
N GLY A 60 12.82 7.91 -10.74
CA GLY A 60 14.24 7.64 -10.61
C GLY A 60 14.84 8.02 -9.25
N ASP A 61 14.03 8.47 -8.29
CA ASP A 61 14.43 8.84 -6.92
C ASP A 61 13.51 8.20 -5.88
N TYR A 62 13.76 6.91 -5.60
CA TYR A 62 12.99 6.14 -4.61
C TYR A 62 12.98 6.80 -3.22
N ALA A 63 14.06 7.45 -2.80
CA ALA A 63 14.18 7.99 -1.45
C ALA A 63 13.21 9.16 -1.22
N GLN A 64 12.97 9.98 -2.24
CA GLN A 64 12.00 11.09 -2.17
C GLN A 64 10.61 10.68 -2.64
N ILE A 65 10.52 9.93 -3.74
CA ILE A 65 9.25 9.51 -4.36
C ILE A 65 9.32 8.01 -4.55
N GLY A 66 8.74 7.28 -3.61
CA GLY A 66 8.80 5.83 -3.63
C GLY A 66 7.87 5.20 -2.62
N LEU A 67 7.70 3.89 -2.77
CA LEU A 67 6.92 3.10 -1.84
C LEU A 67 7.41 1.66 -1.85
N PHE A 68 7.54 1.12 -0.64
CA PHE A 68 7.71 -0.30 -0.42
C PHE A 68 6.35 -0.91 -0.01
N LEU A 69 6.00 -2.07 -0.58
CA LEU A 69 4.85 -2.86 -0.18
C LEU A 69 5.14 -4.36 -0.15
N PHE A 70 4.37 -5.06 0.67
CA PHE A 70 4.19 -6.50 0.58
C PHE A 70 2.68 -6.81 0.51
N THR A 71 2.23 -7.36 -0.62
CA THR A 71 0.84 -7.80 -0.78
C THR A 71 0.66 -9.17 -0.13
N ILE A 72 -0.03 -9.22 1.01
CA ILE A 72 -0.21 -10.43 1.83
C ILE A 72 -1.28 -11.33 1.21
N ARG A 73 -2.38 -10.73 0.76
CA ARG A 73 -3.54 -11.40 0.17
C ARG A 73 -4.24 -10.42 -0.76
N ASN A 74 -4.85 -10.95 -1.81
CA ASN A 74 -5.57 -10.12 -2.79
C ASN A 74 -6.67 -10.95 -3.47
N GLY A 75 -7.80 -10.30 -3.72
CA GLY A 75 -8.94 -10.86 -4.45
C GLY A 75 -8.83 -10.67 -5.96
N ASP A 76 -9.93 -10.90 -6.66
CA ASP A 76 -10.07 -10.51 -8.06
C ASP A 76 -11.39 -9.79 -8.34
N LEU A 77 -11.42 -9.10 -9.49
CA LEU A 77 -12.57 -8.30 -9.92
C LEU A 77 -13.80 -9.16 -10.24
N ALA A 78 -13.60 -10.41 -10.69
CA ALA A 78 -14.71 -11.33 -10.97
C ALA A 78 -15.45 -11.71 -9.68
N SER A 79 -14.73 -11.90 -8.58
CA SER A 79 -15.29 -12.13 -7.25
C SER A 79 -16.10 -10.93 -6.78
N LEU A 80 -15.58 -9.70 -6.99
CA LEU A 80 -16.29 -8.45 -6.67
C LEU A 80 -17.63 -8.33 -7.39
N GLN A 81 -17.70 -8.68 -8.69
CA GLN A 81 -18.94 -8.62 -9.46
C GLN A 81 -20.02 -9.56 -8.95
N THR A 82 -19.64 -10.69 -8.36
CA THR A 82 -20.60 -11.68 -7.83
C THR A 82 -20.86 -11.53 -6.34
N GLY A 83 -20.09 -10.70 -5.64
CA GLY A 83 -20.13 -10.59 -4.17
C GLY A 83 -19.74 -11.89 -3.45
N ARG A 84 -19.02 -12.80 -4.12
CA ARG A 84 -18.62 -14.11 -3.57
C ARG A 84 -17.13 -14.32 -3.77
N GLY A 85 -16.50 -15.06 -2.85
CA GLY A 85 -15.06 -15.29 -2.86
C GLY A 85 -14.28 -14.24 -2.06
N LYS A 86 -13.02 -14.02 -2.41
CA LYS A 86 -12.14 -13.07 -1.71
C LYS A 86 -12.36 -11.66 -2.26
N LEU A 87 -13.13 -10.86 -1.53
CA LEU A 87 -13.51 -9.49 -1.91
C LEU A 87 -12.57 -8.41 -1.34
N TYR A 88 -11.48 -8.84 -0.71
CA TYR A 88 -10.61 -7.98 0.08
C TYR A 88 -9.14 -8.23 -0.27
N ALA A 89 -8.32 -7.22 0.02
CA ALA A 89 -6.87 -7.31 -0.06
C ALA A 89 -6.27 -6.83 1.26
N GLU A 90 -5.04 -7.23 1.52
CA GLU A 90 -4.25 -6.71 2.64
C GLU A 90 -2.82 -6.50 2.15
N LYS A 91 -2.29 -5.31 2.41
CA LYS A 91 -0.91 -4.96 2.12
C LYS A 91 -0.25 -4.42 3.38
N LEU A 92 1.02 -4.78 3.55
CA LEU A 92 1.93 -4.10 4.45
C LEU A 92 2.71 -3.08 3.64
N LEU A 93 2.82 -1.85 4.13
CA LEU A 93 3.54 -0.77 3.46
C LEU A 93 4.63 -0.25 4.41
N ILE A 94 5.73 0.24 3.84
CA ILE A 94 6.75 0.99 4.57
C ILE A 94 6.95 2.29 3.79
N VAL A 95 6.87 3.40 4.52
CA VAL A 95 7.11 4.74 4.01
C VAL A 95 8.22 5.35 4.85
N ASP A 96 9.31 5.74 4.20
CA ASP A 96 10.43 6.39 4.88
C ASP A 96 10.08 7.84 5.28
N VAL A 97 10.88 8.41 6.19
CA VAL A 97 10.70 9.81 6.62
C VAL A 97 10.81 10.74 5.42
N ASN A 98 9.75 11.54 5.20
CA ASN A 98 9.59 12.47 4.08
C ASN A 98 9.47 11.81 2.68
N GLN A 99 9.42 10.48 2.59
CA GLN A 99 9.15 9.80 1.32
C GLN A 99 7.69 10.02 0.91
N VAL A 100 7.46 10.33 -0.36
CA VAL A 100 6.14 10.66 -0.91
C VAL A 100 5.65 9.52 -1.80
N THR A 101 4.41 9.09 -1.54
CA THR A 101 3.58 8.40 -2.54
C THR A 101 2.77 9.46 -3.28
N PRO A 102 2.89 9.61 -4.61
CA PRO A 102 2.19 10.65 -5.37
C PRO A 102 0.67 10.61 -5.20
N LEU A 103 0.02 11.76 -5.41
CA LEU A 103 -1.45 11.86 -5.44
C LEU A 103 -2.02 10.90 -6.49
N HIS A 104 -3.03 10.15 -6.08
CA HIS A 104 -3.78 9.24 -6.93
C HIS A 104 -5.14 8.95 -6.28
N PHE A 105 -6.04 8.36 -7.04
CA PHE A 105 -7.29 7.78 -6.54
C PHE A 105 -7.49 6.40 -7.15
N HIS A 106 -8.50 5.69 -6.66
CA HIS A 106 -8.85 4.38 -7.16
C HIS A 106 -10.27 4.37 -7.71
N TRP A 107 -10.42 3.89 -8.94
CA TRP A 107 -11.72 3.77 -9.60
C TRP A 107 -12.72 2.83 -8.90
N VAL A 108 -12.20 1.82 -8.21
CA VAL A 108 -13.00 0.71 -7.65
C VAL A 108 -12.63 0.43 -6.19
N LYS A 109 -11.37 0.62 -5.82
CA LYS A 109 -10.85 0.20 -4.52
C LYS A 109 -11.15 1.26 -3.47
N THR A 110 -12.08 0.97 -2.58
CA THR A 110 -12.11 1.58 -1.25
C THR A 110 -11.01 0.95 -0.39
N GLU A 111 -10.28 1.75 0.37
CA GLU A 111 -9.22 1.26 1.26
C GLU A 111 -9.20 1.94 2.61
N ASP A 112 -8.80 1.17 3.62
CA ASP A 112 -8.39 1.71 4.92
C ASP A 112 -6.86 1.79 4.96
N ILE A 113 -6.32 2.99 5.00
CA ILE A 113 -4.90 3.22 5.26
C ILE A 113 -4.72 3.27 6.78
N ILE A 114 -3.86 2.40 7.30
CA ILE A 114 -3.67 2.20 8.74
C ILE A 114 -2.22 2.51 9.12
N ASN A 115 -2.01 3.46 10.02
CA ASN A 115 -0.68 3.64 10.62
C ASN A 115 -0.46 2.57 11.69
N ARG A 116 0.21 1.49 11.33
CA ARG A 116 0.47 0.36 12.24
C ARG A 116 1.62 0.60 13.23
N GLY A 117 2.42 1.66 13.08
CA GLY A 117 3.58 1.90 13.93
C GLY A 117 4.60 2.86 13.32
N GLY A 118 5.54 3.32 14.14
CA GLY A 118 6.62 4.22 13.72
C GLY A 118 6.24 5.70 13.84
N GLY A 119 6.40 6.45 12.76
CA GLY A 119 6.16 7.90 12.70
C GLY A 119 4.67 8.28 12.60
N LYS A 120 4.40 9.55 12.29
CA LYS A 120 3.06 10.01 11.86
C LYS A 120 2.96 9.90 10.35
N LEU A 121 1.90 9.27 9.87
CA LEU A 121 1.60 9.20 8.44
C LEU A 121 0.77 10.42 8.06
N MET A 122 1.26 11.20 7.10
CA MET A 122 0.62 12.42 6.62
C MET A 122 -0.13 12.11 5.33
N ILE A 123 -1.42 12.44 5.26
CA ILE A 123 -2.28 12.14 4.11
C ILE A 123 -2.92 13.44 3.63
N GLU A 124 -2.47 13.92 2.48
CA GLU A 124 -3.04 15.07 1.77
C GLU A 124 -4.23 14.61 0.91
N LEU A 125 -5.33 15.35 0.95
CA LEU A 125 -6.60 14.92 0.37
C LEU A 125 -7.22 15.97 -0.55
N TYR A 126 -7.74 15.51 -1.68
CA TYR A 126 -8.58 16.25 -2.62
C TYR A 126 -9.75 15.36 -3.04
N ASN A 127 -10.89 15.96 -3.39
CA ASN A 127 -11.89 15.27 -4.19
C ASN A 127 -11.43 15.27 -5.66
N ALA A 128 -11.97 14.36 -6.47
CA ALA A 128 -11.75 14.32 -7.90
C ALA A 128 -12.94 14.93 -8.65
N THR A 129 -12.67 15.78 -9.64
CA THR A 129 -13.69 16.27 -10.57
C THR A 129 -14.09 15.16 -11.56
N PRO A 130 -15.22 15.30 -12.31
CA PRO A 130 -15.60 14.33 -13.34
C PRO A 130 -14.56 14.12 -14.46
N ASP A 131 -13.67 15.09 -14.67
CA ASP A 131 -12.54 15.05 -15.60
C ASP A 131 -11.19 14.72 -14.92
N GLU A 132 -11.26 14.08 -13.74
CA GLU A 132 -10.12 13.51 -13.02
C GLU A 132 -9.07 14.55 -12.56
N GLN A 133 -9.48 15.80 -12.37
CA GLN A 133 -8.65 16.85 -11.80
C GLN A 133 -8.85 16.97 -10.28
N LEU A 134 -7.97 17.70 -9.62
CA LEU A 134 -8.12 18.03 -8.20
C LEU A 134 -9.23 19.08 -8.04
N ASP A 135 -10.25 18.74 -7.27
CA ASP A 135 -11.34 19.64 -6.92
C ASP A 135 -10.97 20.52 -5.71
N ASP A 136 -11.54 21.73 -5.63
CA ASP A 136 -11.28 22.70 -4.55
C ASP A 136 -12.27 22.60 -3.37
N THR A 137 -13.19 21.63 -3.43
CA THR A 137 -14.21 21.39 -2.42
C THR A 137 -13.66 20.72 -1.15
N PRO A 138 -14.24 20.97 0.04
CA PRO A 138 -13.84 20.29 1.26
C PRO A 138 -13.96 18.77 1.16
N VAL A 139 -12.97 18.05 1.67
CA VAL A 139 -12.94 16.58 1.68
C VAL A 139 -13.46 16.06 3.01
N THR A 140 -14.43 15.15 2.96
CA THR A 140 -14.99 14.50 4.15
C THR A 140 -14.66 13.01 4.13
N VAL A 141 -14.03 12.54 5.20
CA VAL A 141 -13.56 11.16 5.36
C VAL A 141 -13.95 10.61 6.72
N ARG A 142 -13.75 9.30 6.93
CA ARG A 142 -13.84 8.67 8.24
C ARG A 142 -12.45 8.27 8.71
N THR A 143 -12.08 8.66 9.93
CA THR A 143 -10.91 8.14 10.62
C THR A 143 -11.35 7.35 11.84
N ASP A 144 -11.05 6.07 11.88
CA ASP A 144 -11.45 5.17 13.00
C ASP A 144 -12.95 5.26 13.34
N GLY A 145 -13.79 5.42 12.31
CA GLY A 145 -15.25 5.57 12.44
C GLY A 145 -15.74 7.00 12.74
N VAL A 146 -14.84 7.96 13.00
CA VAL A 146 -15.17 9.37 13.25
C VAL A 146 -15.13 10.18 11.96
N VAL A 147 -16.19 10.95 11.68
CA VAL A 147 -16.24 11.83 10.51
C VAL A 147 -15.33 13.04 10.72
N ARG A 148 -14.48 13.33 9.74
CA ARG A 148 -13.60 14.51 9.71
C ARG A 148 -13.71 15.19 8.35
N THR A 149 -13.70 16.52 8.37
CA THR A 149 -13.68 17.35 7.16
C THR A 149 -12.45 18.24 7.17
N VAL A 150 -11.75 18.30 6.05
CA VAL A 150 -10.61 19.18 5.80
C VAL A 150 -10.87 20.00 4.54
N PRO A 151 -10.26 21.19 4.37
CA PRO A 151 -10.27 21.87 3.06
C PRO A 151 -9.58 21.01 1.99
N ALA A 152 -9.79 21.29 0.70
CA ALA A 152 -9.01 20.70 -0.38
C ALA A 152 -7.51 20.96 -0.15
N GLY A 153 -6.67 19.93 -0.35
CA GLY A 153 -5.25 19.95 0.01
C GLY A 153 -4.97 19.92 1.51
N GLY A 154 -6.02 19.73 2.33
CA GLY A 154 -5.89 19.55 3.76
C GLY A 154 -5.19 18.23 4.08
N VAL A 155 -4.42 18.24 5.17
CA VAL A 155 -3.63 17.09 5.60
C VAL A 155 -4.21 16.49 6.88
N ILE A 156 -4.43 15.18 6.86
CA ILE A 156 -4.69 14.38 8.06
C ILE A 156 -3.40 13.69 8.49
N ALA A 157 -2.98 13.95 9.74
CA ALA A 157 -1.90 13.22 10.38
C ALA A 157 -2.47 12.03 11.15
N LEU A 158 -2.08 10.81 10.81
CA LEU A 158 -2.39 9.59 11.56
C LEU A 158 -1.22 9.23 12.47
N ALA A 159 -1.45 9.21 13.78
CA ALA A 159 -0.55 8.63 14.75
C ALA A 159 -0.60 7.09 14.72
N PRO A 160 0.39 6.39 15.29
CA PRO A 160 0.34 4.94 15.43
C PRO A 160 -0.97 4.47 16.09
N GLY A 161 -1.68 3.57 15.42
CA GLY A 161 -2.97 3.04 15.82
C GLY A 161 -4.18 3.69 15.13
N GLU A 162 -4.00 4.84 14.46
CA GLU A 162 -5.08 5.51 13.72
C GLU A 162 -5.16 5.03 12.27
N SER A 163 -6.37 5.11 11.71
CA SER A 163 -6.68 4.73 10.33
C SER A 163 -7.62 5.71 9.64
N ILE A 164 -7.62 5.71 8.31
CA ILE A 164 -8.52 6.49 7.46
C ILE A 164 -9.13 5.60 6.37
N THR A 165 -10.43 5.74 6.14
CA THR A 165 -11.12 5.13 4.99
C THR A 165 -11.13 6.12 3.82
N LEU A 166 -10.59 5.71 2.68
CA LEU A 166 -10.63 6.41 1.40
C LEU A 166 -11.58 5.67 0.45
N PRO A 167 -12.68 6.31 0.01
CA PRO A 167 -13.72 5.66 -0.81
C PRO A 167 -13.24 5.32 -2.22
#